data_AF-W2PVL6-F1
#
_entry.id   AF-W2PVL6-F1
#
_cell.length_a   1.000
_cell.length_b   1.000
_cell.length_c   1.000
_cell.angle_alpha   90.00
_cell.angle_beta   90.00
_cell.angle_gamma   90.00
#
_symmetry.space_group_name_H-M   'P 1'
#
loop_
_entity.id
_entity.type
_entity.pdbx_description
1 polymer ?
#
loop_
_entity_poly.entity_id
_entity_poly.type
_entity_poly.pdbx_seq_one_letter_code
_entity_poly.pdbx_strand_id
1 'polypeptide(L)'
;MPYARYEWRGKLLKCEQQDLLDLFKVGSHVSTRRSPQPPHMTRAMQNFAHEMAVQGLKPARIRTGLMRKFNLGPDTLPQLKVVQRSVYNYLSKTVGANDYLDDLRRMIRETAFTGQEQDFDAFSFTWRTEEDGRPYVGSGADENPFLVGVSSKTLLRQADRNPATFVLDMDATFKLNHVDYPVFVVGITDCCRKFHLMAIFVSSQRKEIHFSEALMALRKVYSQVTGKQLAVRFAMGDADDAQYNAVVRVLGADYEVEVLMCFYHVAAKVHEKTRKLHHSLYTVVTSGVHDLHFAASELEYEEAKTRILNDWALHPGLESFTEYFKQQWLTGRFWRWQVSHTPPAFAVTNNPVETFNASLKRVPQTRLHAACKDENGLPAASANDMLHTRKHHFQIICCRPSTKCHPCPTR
;
A
#
# COMPACT_ATOMS: atom_id res chain seq x y z
N MET A 1 -55.00 67.37 2.22
CA MET A 1 -54.01 66.54 2.93
C MET A 1 -54.73 65.29 3.44
N PRO A 2 -54.12 64.09 3.44
CA PRO A 2 -52.69 63.90 3.63
C PRO A 2 -51.98 63.07 2.55
N TYR A 3 -50.77 63.55 2.22
CA TYR A 3 -49.69 62.75 1.68
C TYR A 3 -49.27 61.70 2.71
N ALA A 4 -49.12 60.44 2.28
CA ALA A 4 -48.46 59.43 3.08
C ALA A 4 -46.97 59.80 3.25
N ARG A 5 -46.53 59.93 4.50
CA ARG A 5 -45.13 60.16 4.86
C ARG A 5 -44.30 58.92 4.48
N TYR A 6 -43.32 59.08 3.60
CA TYR A 6 -42.29 58.06 3.38
C TYR A 6 -41.31 58.08 4.57
N GLU A 7 -41.19 56.93 5.23
CA GLU A 7 -40.44 56.72 6.47
C GLU A 7 -38.99 56.25 6.22
N TRP A 8 -38.39 56.70 5.11
CA TRP A 8 -37.03 56.30 4.72
C TRP A 8 -36.11 57.51 4.64
N ARG A 9 -35.14 57.57 5.56
CA ARG A 9 -33.99 58.49 5.52
C ARG A 9 -32.72 57.65 5.38
N GLY A 10 -32.14 57.63 4.19
CA GLY A 10 -30.84 57.02 3.93
C GLY A 10 -29.77 58.06 3.63
N LYS A 11 -28.51 57.79 4.00
CA LYS A 11 -27.34 58.59 3.59
C LYS A 11 -26.50 57.78 2.62
N LEU A 12 -26.21 58.35 1.44
CA LEU A 12 -25.35 57.75 0.43
C LEU A 12 -23.96 58.39 0.53
N LEU A 13 -22.92 57.57 0.64
CA LEU A 13 -21.53 58.02 0.60
C LEU A 13 -20.86 57.38 -0.63
N LYS A 14 -20.27 58.21 -1.49
CA LYS A 14 -19.53 57.78 -2.67
C LYS A 14 -18.04 58.02 -2.44
N CYS A 15 -17.21 56.99 -2.64
CA CYS A 15 -15.75 57.13 -2.68
C CYS A 15 -15.31 57.35 -4.13
N GLU A 16 -14.80 58.55 -4.43
CA GLU A 16 -14.43 58.93 -5.80
C GLU A 16 -13.19 58.21 -6.35
N GLN A 17 -12.33 57.65 -5.49
CA GLN A 17 -11.13 56.92 -5.93
C GLN A 17 -11.37 55.46 -6.32
N GLN A 18 -12.42 54.83 -5.78
CA GLN A 18 -12.68 53.39 -5.98
C GLN A 18 -14.05 53.11 -6.62
N ASP A 19 -14.79 54.16 -7.00
CA ASP A 19 -16.15 54.15 -7.54
C ASP A 19 -17.12 53.25 -6.73
N LEU A 20 -16.94 53.26 -5.40
CA LEU A 20 -17.77 52.51 -4.45
C LEU A 20 -18.84 53.43 -3.84
N LEU A 21 -20.04 52.87 -3.69
CA LEU A 21 -21.21 53.53 -3.11
C LEU A 21 -21.69 52.74 -1.90
N ASP A 22 -21.67 53.39 -0.73
CA ASP A 22 -22.20 52.84 0.51
C ASP A 22 -23.48 53.57 0.91
N LEU A 23 -24.49 52.80 1.31
CA LEU A 23 -25.85 53.28 1.56
C LEU A 23 -26.24 52.94 3.00
N PHE A 24 -26.42 53.97 3.83
CA PHE A 24 -26.69 53.84 5.25
C PHE A 24 -28.18 54.05 5.54
N LYS A 25 -28.84 53.05 6.11
CA LYS A 25 -30.12 53.22 6.83
C LYS A 25 -29.79 53.31 8.32
N VAL A 26 -30.43 54.24 9.04
CA VAL A 26 -30.14 54.53 10.45
C VAL A 26 -29.97 53.24 11.27
N GLY A 27 -28.74 53.01 11.77
CA GLY A 27 -28.40 51.93 12.70
C GLY A 27 -28.00 50.57 12.11
N SER A 28 -27.97 50.36 10.78
CA SER A 28 -27.58 49.05 10.21
C SER A 28 -26.75 49.17 8.92
N HIS A 29 -25.60 48.47 8.90
CA HIS A 29 -24.67 48.40 7.76
C HIS A 29 -25.12 47.29 6.79
N VAL A 30 -25.25 47.58 5.49
CA VAL A 30 -25.84 46.65 4.49
C VAL A 30 -24.83 46.23 3.41
N SER A 31 -23.52 46.44 3.59
CA SER A 31 -22.50 45.89 2.68
C SER A 31 -21.71 44.73 3.29
N THR A 32 -21.61 43.62 2.55
CA THR A 32 -20.88 42.40 2.91
C THR A 32 -19.38 42.60 2.73
N ARG A 33 -18.64 42.60 3.84
CA ARG A 33 -17.16 42.56 3.85
C ARG A 33 -16.70 41.27 3.16
N ARG A 34 -15.91 41.35 2.07
CA ARG A 34 -15.29 40.16 1.45
C ARG A 34 -14.31 39.53 2.45
N SER A 35 -14.39 38.21 2.64
CA SER A 35 -13.44 37.44 3.46
C SER A 35 -12.00 37.60 2.93
N PRO A 36 -10.96 37.60 3.80
CA PRO A 36 -9.56 37.63 3.37
C PRO A 36 -9.27 36.51 2.38
N GLN A 37 -8.59 36.81 1.27
CA GLN A 37 -8.21 35.78 0.32
C GLN A 37 -7.20 34.81 0.95
N PRO A 38 -7.33 33.49 0.71
CA PRO A 38 -6.39 32.51 1.23
C PRO A 38 -4.97 32.76 0.70
N PRO A 39 -3.92 32.44 1.49
CA PRO A 39 -2.52 32.70 1.09
C PRO A 39 -2.18 32.02 -0.24
N HIS A 40 -1.85 32.84 -1.24
CA HIS A 40 -1.45 32.38 -2.57
C HIS A 40 0.07 32.17 -2.63
N MET A 41 0.52 31.18 -3.42
CA MET A 41 1.95 30.98 -3.65
C MET A 41 2.50 32.08 -4.57
N THR A 42 3.54 32.79 -4.13
CA THR A 42 4.27 33.71 -5.02
C THR A 42 5.02 32.94 -6.11
N ARG A 43 5.43 33.62 -7.19
CA ARG A 43 6.21 32.99 -8.27
C ARG A 43 7.52 32.37 -7.75
N ALA A 44 8.19 33.02 -6.79
CA ALA A 44 9.40 32.47 -6.17
C ALA A 44 9.12 31.19 -5.37
N MET A 45 7.98 31.14 -4.66
CA MET A 45 7.54 29.94 -3.94
C MET A 45 7.13 28.81 -4.89
N GLN A 46 6.51 29.15 -6.02
CA GLN A 46 6.20 28.20 -7.09
C GLN A 46 7.49 27.61 -7.67
N ASN A 47 8.45 28.45 -8.08
CA ASN A 47 9.73 27.99 -8.63
C ASN A 47 10.47 27.06 -7.66
N PHE A 48 10.56 27.43 -6.37
CA PHE A 48 11.16 26.54 -5.38
C PHE A 48 10.38 25.24 -5.20
N ALA A 49 9.05 25.30 -5.13
CA ALA A 49 8.22 24.10 -5.03
C ALA A 49 8.40 23.19 -6.26
N HIS A 50 8.56 23.76 -7.44
CA HIS A 50 8.79 23.07 -8.70
C HIS A 50 10.18 22.42 -8.73
N GLU A 51 11.24 23.12 -8.33
CA GLU A 51 12.60 22.57 -8.19
C GLU A 51 12.63 21.38 -7.22
N MET A 52 12.00 21.53 -6.06
CA MET A 52 11.93 20.46 -5.06
C MET A 52 11.10 19.28 -5.55
N ALA A 53 10.05 19.54 -6.33
CA ALA A 53 9.23 18.50 -6.95
C ALA A 53 10.01 17.72 -8.03
N VAL A 54 10.83 18.40 -8.84
CA VAL A 54 11.75 17.76 -9.81
C VAL A 54 12.72 16.82 -9.09
N GLN A 55 13.14 17.18 -7.87
CA GLN A 55 14.00 16.34 -7.02
C GLN A 55 13.23 15.21 -6.29
N GLY A 56 11.94 15.01 -6.59
CA GLY A 56 11.12 13.92 -6.04
C GLY A 56 10.60 14.15 -4.62
N LEU A 57 10.67 15.37 -4.09
CA LEU A 57 10.16 15.69 -2.75
C LEU A 57 8.62 15.73 -2.74
N LYS A 58 8.01 15.10 -1.72
CA LYS A 58 6.55 15.11 -1.55
C LYS A 58 6.03 16.52 -1.21
N PRO A 59 4.81 16.91 -1.64
CA PRO A 59 4.24 18.24 -1.37
C PRO A 59 4.24 18.68 0.10
N ALA A 60 4.10 17.73 1.04
CA ALA A 60 4.19 18.03 2.48
C ALA A 60 5.61 18.47 2.89
N ARG A 61 6.65 17.80 2.38
CA ARG A 61 8.05 18.18 2.60
C ARG A 61 8.37 19.51 1.93
N ILE A 62 7.85 19.73 0.71
CA ILE A 62 7.97 21.00 -0.01
C ILE A 62 7.35 22.13 0.80
N ARG A 63 6.17 21.93 1.40
CA ARG A 63 5.53 22.91 2.28
C ARG A 63 6.37 23.24 3.50
N THR A 64 7.00 22.27 4.14
CA THR A 64 7.96 22.51 5.23
C THR A 64 9.19 23.27 4.73
N GLY A 65 9.67 22.96 3.53
CA GLY A 65 10.76 23.68 2.87
C GLY A 65 10.40 25.14 2.59
N LEU A 66 9.17 25.42 2.14
CA LEU A 66 8.66 26.77 1.90
C LEU A 66 8.67 27.60 3.19
N MET A 67 8.19 27.01 4.29
CA MET A 67 8.21 27.64 5.61
C MET A 67 9.61 28.10 6.01
N ARG A 68 10.61 27.22 5.82
CA ARG A 68 12.01 27.50 6.20
C ARG A 68 12.71 28.46 5.23
N LYS A 69 12.52 28.30 3.91
CA LYS A 69 13.21 29.08 2.89
C LYS A 69 12.69 30.52 2.79
N PHE A 70 11.40 30.71 3.04
CA PHE A 70 10.73 32.02 2.92
C PHE A 70 10.31 32.61 4.26
N ASN A 71 10.76 32.05 5.39
CA ASN A 71 10.44 32.49 6.75
C ASN A 71 8.93 32.73 6.98
N LEU A 72 8.09 31.80 6.52
CA LEU A 72 6.64 31.95 6.55
C LEU A 72 6.07 31.54 7.90
N GLY A 73 5.22 32.41 8.48
CA GLY A 73 4.40 32.08 9.64
C GLY A 73 3.14 31.29 9.28
N PRO A 74 2.42 30.73 10.26
CA PRO A 74 1.22 29.91 10.06
C PRO A 74 0.16 30.53 9.13
N ASP A 75 -0.07 31.84 9.26
CA ASP A 75 -1.09 32.57 8.50
C ASP A 75 -0.66 32.92 7.07
N THR A 76 0.65 32.86 6.78
CA THR A 76 1.24 33.17 5.47
C THR A 76 1.66 31.93 4.70
N LEU A 77 1.76 30.78 5.38
CA LEU A 77 2.18 29.52 4.80
C LEU A 77 1.04 28.94 3.94
N PRO A 78 1.24 28.71 2.63
CA PRO A 78 0.21 28.13 1.80
C PRO A 78 -0.27 26.79 2.35
N GLN A 79 -1.57 26.58 2.24
CA GLN A 79 -2.16 25.30 2.60
C GLN A 79 -1.57 24.18 1.72
N LEU A 80 -1.48 22.98 2.27
CA LEU A 80 -0.93 21.82 1.55
C LEU A 80 -1.60 21.60 0.20
N LYS A 81 -2.91 21.80 0.11
CA LYS A 81 -3.69 21.67 -1.13
C LYS A 81 -3.25 22.64 -2.23
N VAL A 82 -2.79 23.84 -1.86
CA VAL A 82 -2.29 24.85 -2.81
C VAL A 82 -0.92 24.45 -3.35
N VAL A 83 -0.03 23.96 -2.48
CA VAL A 83 1.29 23.42 -2.87
C VAL A 83 1.13 22.20 -3.78
N GLN A 84 0.25 21.27 -3.40
CA GLN A 84 -0.10 20.11 -4.21
C GLN A 84 -0.55 20.51 -5.61
N ARG A 85 -1.56 21.39 -5.72
CA ARG A 85 -2.07 21.84 -7.02
C ARG A 85 -0.98 22.50 -7.87
N SER A 86 -0.14 23.36 -7.29
CA SER A 86 0.96 24.01 -8.00
C SER A 86 2.00 23.01 -8.53
N VAL A 87 2.37 22.03 -7.71
CA VAL A 87 3.34 20.99 -8.06
C VAL A 87 2.77 20.06 -9.13
N TYR A 88 1.56 19.53 -8.94
CA TYR A 88 0.94 18.64 -9.92
C TYR A 88 0.71 19.31 -11.27
N ASN A 89 0.25 20.57 -11.28
CA ASN A 89 0.08 21.34 -12.52
C ASN A 89 1.41 21.58 -13.24
N TYR A 90 2.49 21.82 -12.50
CA TYR A 90 3.82 22.04 -13.08
C TYR A 90 4.44 20.75 -13.61
N LEU A 91 4.41 19.68 -12.82
CA LEU A 91 4.90 18.37 -13.25
C LEU A 91 4.13 17.92 -14.49
N SER A 92 2.80 18.01 -14.48
CA SER A 92 1.96 17.68 -15.64
C SER A 92 2.29 18.48 -16.91
N LYS A 93 2.85 19.70 -16.81
CA LYS A 93 3.10 20.60 -17.93
C LYS A 93 4.57 20.68 -18.38
N THR A 94 5.53 20.40 -17.50
CA THR A 94 6.93 20.84 -17.67
C THR A 94 7.93 19.70 -17.48
N VAL A 95 7.62 18.77 -16.59
CA VAL A 95 8.42 17.56 -16.37
C VAL A 95 7.58 16.47 -16.97
N GLY A 96 7.73 16.22 -18.28
CA GLY A 96 6.95 15.22 -19.00
C GLY A 96 6.81 13.98 -18.12
N ALA A 97 5.62 13.76 -17.55
CA ALA A 97 5.33 12.53 -16.84
C ALA A 97 5.60 11.34 -17.79
N ASN A 98 5.51 11.60 -19.10
CA ASN A 98 5.94 10.73 -20.17
C ASN A 98 7.43 10.37 -20.10
N ASP A 99 8.40 11.27 -20.00
CA ASP A 99 9.83 10.90 -20.08
C ASP A 99 10.25 9.93 -18.96
N TYR A 100 9.79 10.15 -17.72
CA TYR A 100 10.06 9.22 -16.61
C TYR A 100 9.27 7.91 -16.74
N LEU A 101 8.01 7.97 -17.16
CA LEU A 101 7.21 6.75 -17.41
C LEU A 101 7.75 5.97 -18.61
N ASP A 102 8.28 6.63 -19.62
CA ASP A 102 8.86 6.04 -20.82
C ASP A 102 10.22 5.43 -20.53
N ASP A 103 11.03 6.08 -19.68
CA ASP A 103 12.23 5.48 -19.10
C ASP A 103 11.92 4.25 -18.24
N LEU A 104 10.88 4.32 -17.40
CA LEU A 104 10.41 3.20 -16.60
C LEU A 104 9.87 2.06 -17.48
N ARG A 105 9.06 2.37 -18.48
CA ARG A 105 8.55 1.40 -19.47
C ARG A 105 9.70 0.75 -20.22
N ARG A 106 10.70 1.53 -20.64
CA ARG A 106 11.90 1.02 -21.30
C ARG A 106 12.65 0.07 -20.38
N MET A 107 12.89 0.44 -19.11
CA MET A 107 13.56 -0.42 -18.14
C MET A 107 12.77 -1.71 -17.83
N ILE A 108 11.44 -1.64 -17.72
CA ILE A 108 10.59 -2.81 -17.57
C ILE A 108 10.74 -3.72 -18.79
N ARG A 109 10.70 -3.17 -20.01
CA ARG A 109 10.87 -3.94 -21.25
C ARG A 109 12.26 -4.55 -21.38
N GLU A 110 13.32 -3.84 -21.00
CA GLU A 110 14.71 -4.33 -21.02
C GLU A 110 14.95 -5.47 -20.02
N THR A 111 14.18 -5.50 -18.93
CA THR A 111 14.25 -6.54 -17.89
C THR A 111 13.15 -7.58 -18.04
N ALA A 112 12.39 -7.57 -19.14
CA ALA A 112 11.27 -8.48 -19.36
C ALA A 112 11.74 -9.94 -19.38
N PHE A 113 10.99 -10.82 -18.74
CA PHE A 113 11.28 -12.25 -18.75
C PHE A 113 11.31 -12.82 -20.17
N THR A 114 12.47 -13.34 -20.57
CA THR A 114 12.73 -14.00 -21.85
C THR A 114 12.87 -15.52 -21.71
N GLY A 115 13.05 -16.01 -20.48
CA GLY A 115 13.38 -17.41 -20.19
C GLY A 115 14.88 -17.69 -20.19
N GLN A 116 15.72 -16.78 -20.67
CA GLN A 116 17.18 -16.95 -20.76
C GLN A 116 17.94 -16.41 -19.53
N GLU A 117 17.24 -15.77 -18.59
CA GLU A 117 17.83 -15.18 -17.39
C GLU A 117 18.52 -16.26 -16.52
N GLN A 118 19.61 -15.91 -15.83
CA GLN A 118 20.17 -16.82 -14.84
C GLN A 118 19.23 -16.97 -13.64
N ASP A 119 19.47 -17.98 -12.82
CA ASP A 119 18.55 -18.34 -11.73
C ASP A 119 18.26 -17.21 -10.75
N PHE A 120 19.27 -16.39 -10.46
CA PHE A 120 19.21 -15.29 -9.51
C PHE A 120 18.94 -13.93 -10.16
N ASP A 121 18.95 -13.85 -11.49
CA ASP A 121 18.71 -12.59 -12.20
C ASP A 121 17.25 -12.19 -12.02
N ALA A 122 17.05 -10.93 -11.62
CA ALA A 122 15.72 -10.37 -11.51
C ALA A 122 15.17 -10.03 -12.89
N PHE A 123 13.90 -10.33 -13.12
CA PHE A 123 13.18 -9.97 -14.33
C PHE A 123 11.81 -9.39 -14.00
N SER A 124 11.29 -8.61 -14.94
CA SER A 124 9.95 -8.07 -14.93
C SER A 124 8.99 -8.94 -15.72
N PHE A 125 7.71 -8.92 -15.36
CA PHE A 125 6.66 -9.64 -16.09
C PHE A 125 5.30 -9.01 -15.84
N THR A 126 4.37 -9.21 -16.78
CA THR A 126 2.99 -8.69 -16.73
C THR A 126 2.03 -9.74 -17.27
N TRP A 127 0.74 -9.59 -16.96
CA TRP A 127 -0.29 -10.43 -17.58
C TRP A 127 -0.53 -10.04 -19.04
N ARG A 128 -0.79 -8.75 -19.25
CA ARG A 128 -1.02 -8.16 -20.57
C ARG A 128 0.29 -8.02 -21.33
N THR A 129 0.23 -8.21 -22.64
CA THR A 129 1.34 -8.00 -23.57
C THR A 129 0.93 -7.07 -24.68
N GLU A 130 1.91 -6.36 -25.26
CA GLU A 130 1.73 -5.61 -26.50
C GLU A 130 1.72 -6.56 -27.71
N GLU A 131 1.43 -6.03 -28.90
CA GLU A 131 1.40 -6.80 -30.15
C GLU A 131 2.75 -7.45 -30.50
N ASP A 132 3.85 -6.82 -30.10
CA ASP A 132 5.21 -7.33 -30.28
C ASP A 132 5.61 -8.39 -29.22
N GLY A 133 4.69 -8.77 -28.34
CA GLY A 133 4.88 -9.76 -27.29
C GLY A 133 5.56 -9.23 -26.02
N ARG A 134 5.94 -7.95 -25.96
CA ARG A 134 6.56 -7.36 -24.77
C ARG A 134 5.55 -7.10 -23.64
N PRO A 135 6.00 -6.97 -22.39
CA PRO A 135 5.13 -6.62 -21.27
C PRO A 135 4.40 -5.30 -21.50
N TYR A 136 3.07 -5.32 -21.37
CA TYR A 136 2.25 -4.11 -21.41
C TYR A 136 2.28 -3.40 -20.05
N VAL A 137 2.60 -2.11 -20.06
CA VAL A 137 2.64 -1.27 -18.85
C VAL A 137 1.75 -0.04 -19.04
N GLY A 138 0.63 -0.03 -18.33
CA GLY A 138 -0.32 1.08 -18.38
C GLY A 138 0.25 2.40 -17.83
N SER A 139 -0.41 3.51 -18.14
CA SER A 139 0.02 4.84 -17.67
C SER A 139 -0.18 5.06 -16.17
N GLY A 140 -1.01 4.23 -15.51
CA GLY A 140 -1.43 4.42 -14.13
C GLY A 140 -2.73 5.22 -13.98
N ALA A 141 -3.34 5.64 -15.09
CA ALA A 141 -4.68 6.21 -15.09
C ALA A 141 -5.72 5.16 -14.69
N ASP A 142 -6.92 5.61 -14.29
CA ASP A 142 -7.97 4.70 -13.84
C ASP A 142 -8.40 3.71 -14.93
N GLU A 143 -8.49 4.20 -16.17
CA GLU A 143 -8.83 3.46 -17.38
C GLU A 143 -7.63 2.69 -17.96
N ASN A 144 -6.40 3.08 -17.59
CA ASN A 144 -5.17 2.46 -18.05
C ASN A 144 -4.22 2.15 -16.88
N PRO A 145 -4.55 1.15 -16.07
CA PRO A 145 -3.84 0.83 -14.83
C PRO A 145 -2.39 0.40 -15.09
N PHE A 146 -1.49 0.90 -14.26
CA PHE A 146 -0.12 0.40 -14.16
C PHE A 146 -0.12 -0.87 -13.30
N LEU A 147 0.49 -1.96 -13.81
CA LEU A 147 0.74 -3.20 -13.08
C LEU A 147 2.00 -3.87 -13.64
N VAL A 148 2.97 -4.17 -12.78
CA VAL A 148 4.18 -4.93 -13.15
C VAL A 148 4.62 -5.83 -11.99
N GLY A 149 4.97 -7.07 -12.32
CA GLY A 149 5.59 -8.02 -11.39
C GLY A 149 7.11 -8.05 -11.57
N VAL A 150 7.83 -8.29 -10.48
CA VAL A 150 9.28 -8.55 -10.48
C VAL A 150 9.56 -9.81 -9.68
N SER A 151 10.39 -10.69 -10.23
CA SER A 151 10.77 -11.98 -9.62
C SER A 151 12.14 -12.45 -10.13
N SER A 152 12.59 -13.63 -9.70
CA SER A 152 13.69 -14.39 -10.28
C SER A 152 13.31 -15.87 -10.30
N LYS A 153 14.04 -16.70 -11.07
CA LYS A 153 13.72 -18.13 -11.18
C LYS A 153 13.86 -18.83 -9.83
N THR A 154 14.87 -18.47 -9.04
CA THR A 154 15.08 -19.02 -7.70
C THR A 154 13.92 -18.71 -6.75
N LEU A 155 13.34 -17.50 -6.82
CA LEU A 155 12.19 -17.13 -5.99
C LEU A 155 10.95 -17.95 -6.35
N LEU A 156 10.65 -18.09 -7.65
CA LEU A 156 9.50 -18.88 -8.11
C LEU A 156 9.62 -20.36 -7.74
N ARG A 157 10.82 -20.94 -7.87
CA ARG A 157 11.08 -22.34 -7.49
C ARG A 157 10.93 -22.62 -5.99
N GLN A 158 10.82 -21.59 -5.14
CA GLN A 158 10.47 -21.83 -3.74
C GLN A 158 9.10 -22.52 -3.63
N ALA A 159 8.14 -22.22 -4.51
CA ALA A 159 6.84 -22.87 -4.52
C ALA A 159 6.79 -24.21 -5.27
N ASP A 160 7.90 -24.67 -5.87
CA ASP A 160 7.95 -25.99 -6.52
C ASP A 160 8.12 -27.12 -5.49
N ARG A 161 7.07 -27.31 -4.70
CA ARG A 161 6.92 -28.35 -3.68
C ARG A 161 5.45 -28.68 -3.49
N ASN A 162 5.15 -29.67 -2.66
CA ASN A 162 3.78 -30.09 -2.37
C ASN A 162 2.93 -28.89 -1.86
N PRO A 163 1.78 -28.57 -2.47
CA PRO A 163 0.94 -27.43 -2.06
C PRO A 163 0.38 -27.56 -0.63
N ALA A 164 0.35 -28.76 -0.05
CA ALA A 164 -0.02 -28.97 1.34
C ALA A 164 1.10 -28.57 2.34
N THR A 165 2.31 -28.27 1.86
CA THR A 165 3.47 -27.94 2.70
C THR A 165 3.83 -26.45 2.69
N PHE A 166 2.93 -25.60 2.19
CA PHE A 166 3.05 -24.15 2.31
C PHE A 166 1.69 -23.43 2.35
N VAL A 167 1.72 -22.20 2.85
CA VAL A 167 0.64 -21.22 2.69
C VAL A 167 1.15 -20.13 1.75
N LEU A 168 0.40 -19.79 0.71
CA LEU A 168 0.70 -18.63 -0.13
C LEU A 168 0.21 -17.36 0.55
N ASP A 169 1.10 -16.45 0.84
CA ASP A 169 0.80 -15.15 1.43
C ASP A 169 0.77 -14.07 0.34
N MET A 170 -0.27 -13.24 0.35
CA MET A 170 -0.37 -12.04 -0.47
C MET A 170 -0.78 -10.85 0.40
N ASP A 171 0.13 -9.89 0.60
CA ASP A 171 -0.16 -8.67 1.36
C ASP A 171 -0.01 -7.41 0.48
N ALA A 172 -0.90 -6.44 0.66
CA ALA A 172 -0.82 -5.15 -0.01
C ALA A 172 -0.18 -4.09 0.89
N THR A 173 1.05 -3.72 0.55
CA THR A 173 1.84 -2.79 1.35
C THR A 173 2.05 -1.44 0.67
N PHE A 174 2.20 -0.38 1.45
CA PHE A 174 2.27 1.02 0.97
C PHE A 174 3.55 1.71 1.41
N LYS A 175 3.75 2.94 0.88
CA LYS A 175 4.87 3.84 1.21
C LYS A 175 6.23 3.32 0.75
N LEU A 176 6.24 2.47 -0.27
CA LEU A 176 7.48 1.94 -0.88
C LEU A 176 7.93 2.70 -2.12
N ASN A 177 7.06 3.54 -2.69
CA ASN A 177 7.37 4.35 -3.87
C ASN A 177 6.88 5.80 -3.68
N HIS A 178 7.34 6.69 -4.57
CA HIS A 178 7.06 8.12 -4.49
C HIS A 178 5.63 8.50 -4.88
N VAL A 179 4.92 7.62 -5.60
CA VAL A 179 3.55 7.83 -6.11
C VAL A 179 2.48 7.16 -5.25
N ASP A 180 2.87 6.59 -4.10
CA ASP A 180 2.00 5.89 -3.15
C ASP A 180 1.19 4.73 -3.75
N TYR A 181 1.69 4.14 -4.84
CA TYR A 181 1.14 2.93 -5.44
C TYR A 181 1.23 1.75 -4.46
N PRO A 182 0.16 0.94 -4.33
CA PRO A 182 0.23 -0.31 -3.60
C PRO A 182 1.27 -1.25 -4.21
N VAL A 183 1.95 -1.96 -3.33
CA VAL A 183 2.88 -3.02 -3.67
C VAL A 183 2.34 -4.32 -3.11
N PHE A 184 2.01 -5.28 -3.98
CA PHE A 184 1.60 -6.60 -3.55
C PHE A 184 2.83 -7.48 -3.35
N VAL A 185 3.07 -7.91 -2.14
CA VAL A 185 4.13 -8.86 -1.82
C VAL A 185 3.51 -10.24 -1.83
N VAL A 186 4.01 -11.11 -2.71
CA VAL A 186 3.55 -12.50 -2.82
C VAL A 186 4.70 -13.42 -2.47
N GLY A 187 4.44 -14.34 -1.54
CA GLY A 187 5.41 -15.35 -1.14
C GLY A 187 4.73 -16.57 -0.56
N ILE A 188 5.54 -17.51 -0.07
CA ILE A 188 5.04 -18.66 0.66
C ILE A 188 5.64 -18.71 2.06
N THR A 189 4.83 -19.13 3.03
CA THR A 189 5.31 -19.55 4.34
C THR A 189 5.37 -21.06 4.40
N ASP A 190 6.54 -21.62 4.74
CA ASP A 190 6.73 -23.07 4.86
C ASP A 190 6.43 -23.60 6.28
N CYS A 191 6.49 -24.93 6.45
CA CYS A 191 6.30 -25.60 7.74
C CYS A 191 7.41 -25.29 8.77
N CYS A 192 8.51 -24.67 8.36
CA CYS A 192 9.53 -24.14 9.27
C CYS A 192 9.21 -22.70 9.72
N ARG A 193 8.03 -22.19 9.34
CA ARG A 193 7.55 -20.83 9.64
C ARG A 193 8.41 -19.74 8.99
N LYS A 194 9.06 -20.08 7.89
CA LYS A 194 9.91 -19.15 7.14
C LYS A 194 9.15 -18.62 5.93
N PHE A 195 9.17 -17.30 5.78
CA PHE A 195 8.71 -16.64 4.57
C PHE A 195 9.74 -16.76 3.46
N HIS A 196 9.25 -17.08 2.26
CA HIS A 196 10.02 -17.10 1.03
C HIS A 196 9.30 -16.23 0.01
N LEU A 197 9.94 -15.13 -0.38
CA LEU A 197 9.41 -14.26 -1.42
C LEU A 197 9.30 -15.03 -2.75
N MET A 198 8.19 -14.84 -3.46
CA MET A 198 8.03 -15.32 -4.84
C MET A 198 8.07 -14.16 -5.83
N ALA A 199 7.31 -13.10 -5.57
CA ALA A 199 7.22 -11.95 -6.46
C ALA A 199 6.78 -10.70 -5.71
N ILE A 200 7.13 -9.55 -6.29
CA ILE A 200 6.61 -8.24 -5.87
C ILE A 200 5.88 -7.63 -7.06
N PHE A 201 4.65 -7.17 -6.86
CA PHE A 201 3.90 -6.43 -7.86
C PHE A 201 3.76 -4.98 -7.45
N VAL A 202 3.96 -4.06 -8.38
CA VAL A 202 3.62 -2.65 -8.21
C VAL A 202 2.35 -2.38 -9.02
N SER A 203 1.30 -1.92 -8.37
CA SER A 203 0.02 -1.62 -9.00
C SER A 203 -0.40 -0.19 -8.73
N SER A 204 -1.05 0.46 -9.69
CA SER A 204 -1.67 1.78 -9.48
C SER A 204 -2.95 1.72 -8.63
N GLN A 205 -3.58 0.55 -8.53
CA GLN A 205 -4.92 0.37 -7.97
C GLN A 205 -5.08 -0.98 -7.25
N ARG A 206 -6.10 -1.12 -6.39
CA ARG A 206 -6.45 -2.35 -5.65
C ARG A 206 -7.87 -2.82 -5.98
N LYS A 207 -8.14 -3.00 -7.26
CA LYS A 207 -9.39 -3.58 -7.77
C LYS A 207 -9.15 -5.07 -8.01
N GLU A 208 -10.23 -5.84 -8.01
CA GLU A 208 -10.19 -7.28 -8.18
C GLU A 208 -9.47 -7.72 -9.47
N ILE A 209 -9.66 -6.95 -10.55
CA ILE A 209 -8.97 -7.17 -11.82
C ILE A 209 -7.44 -7.08 -11.68
N HIS A 210 -6.91 -6.16 -10.87
CA HIS A 210 -5.46 -5.98 -10.71
C HIS A 210 -4.85 -7.11 -9.88
N PHE A 211 -5.55 -7.54 -8.83
CA PHE A 211 -5.15 -8.75 -8.10
C PHE A 211 -5.18 -9.98 -9.00
N SER A 212 -6.19 -10.09 -9.86
CA SER A 212 -6.32 -11.23 -10.77
C SER A 212 -5.23 -11.25 -11.81
N GLU A 213 -4.95 -10.12 -12.45
CA GLU A 213 -3.87 -10.01 -13.42
C GLU A 213 -2.50 -10.29 -12.76
N ALA A 214 -2.26 -9.82 -11.54
CA ALA A 214 -1.04 -10.15 -10.80
C ALA A 214 -0.91 -11.66 -10.57
N LEU A 215 -1.96 -12.33 -10.09
CA LEU A 215 -1.95 -13.77 -9.86
C LEU A 215 -1.88 -14.58 -11.16
N MET A 216 -2.55 -14.16 -12.23
CA MET A 216 -2.48 -14.81 -13.54
C MET A 216 -1.08 -14.68 -14.15
N ALA A 217 -0.46 -13.49 -14.04
CA ALA A 217 0.92 -13.27 -14.43
C ALA A 217 1.88 -14.15 -13.63
N LEU A 218 1.66 -14.27 -12.31
CA LEU A 218 2.45 -15.15 -11.44
C LEU A 218 2.36 -16.61 -11.86
N ARG A 219 1.13 -17.12 -12.09
CA ARG A 219 0.91 -18.49 -12.58
C ARG A 219 1.62 -18.73 -13.90
N LYS A 220 1.47 -17.80 -14.86
CA LYS A 220 2.09 -17.87 -16.19
C LYS A 220 3.62 -17.98 -16.07
N VAL A 221 4.26 -17.05 -15.36
CA VAL A 221 5.72 -17.02 -15.26
C VAL A 221 6.26 -18.19 -14.43
N TYR A 222 5.54 -18.60 -13.38
CA TYR A 222 5.87 -19.80 -12.61
C TYR A 222 5.90 -21.04 -13.51
N SER A 223 4.89 -21.22 -14.36
CA SER A 223 4.84 -22.36 -15.28
C SER A 223 5.94 -22.32 -16.33
N GLN A 224 6.29 -21.14 -16.83
CA GLN A 224 7.42 -21.00 -17.76
C GLN A 224 8.77 -21.34 -17.10
N VAL A 225 8.94 -21.04 -15.80
CA VAL A 225 10.20 -21.26 -15.07
C VAL A 225 10.34 -22.70 -14.55
N THR A 226 9.25 -23.31 -14.11
CA THR A 226 9.25 -24.62 -13.45
C THR A 226 8.78 -25.76 -14.35
N GLY A 227 8.11 -25.46 -15.46
CA GLY A 227 7.42 -26.44 -16.29
C GLY A 227 6.14 -27.02 -15.65
N LYS A 228 5.69 -26.47 -14.52
CA LYS A 228 4.55 -26.99 -13.73
C LYS A 228 3.46 -25.93 -13.56
N GLN A 229 2.22 -26.35 -13.38
CA GLN A 229 1.16 -25.44 -12.94
C GLN A 229 1.37 -25.07 -11.47
N LEU A 230 1.15 -23.80 -11.12
CA LEU A 230 1.18 -23.35 -9.73
C LEU A 230 -0.07 -23.88 -9.01
N ALA A 231 0.13 -24.88 -8.14
CA ALA A 231 -0.92 -25.41 -7.27
C ALA A 231 -0.82 -24.76 -5.89
N VAL A 232 -1.95 -24.32 -5.33
CA VAL A 232 -2.03 -23.67 -4.01
C VAL A 232 -3.20 -24.24 -3.25
N ARG A 233 -2.94 -24.86 -2.09
CA ARG A 233 -4.00 -25.41 -1.22
C ARG A 233 -4.50 -24.40 -0.19
N PHE A 234 -3.61 -23.53 0.29
CA PHE A 234 -3.90 -22.51 1.31
C PHE A 234 -3.37 -21.16 0.84
N ALA A 235 -4.23 -20.15 0.90
CA ALA A 235 -3.87 -18.77 0.57
C ALA A 235 -4.28 -17.83 1.70
N MET A 236 -3.41 -16.92 2.09
CA MET A 236 -3.63 -15.95 3.16
C MET A 236 -3.38 -14.54 2.66
N GLY A 237 -4.20 -13.58 3.09
CA GLY A 237 -4.01 -12.19 2.72
C GLY A 237 -4.69 -11.20 3.65
N ASP A 238 -5.12 -10.08 3.07
CA ASP A 238 -5.89 -9.02 3.69
C ASP A 238 -7.37 -9.37 3.81
N ALA A 239 -8.07 -8.65 4.69
CA ALA A 239 -9.54 -8.65 4.73
C ALA A 239 -10.09 -7.74 3.60
N ASP A 240 -9.79 -8.09 2.36
CA ASP A 240 -10.13 -7.33 1.15
C ASP A 240 -10.89 -8.22 0.15
N ASP A 241 -12.13 -7.82 -0.18
CA ASP A 241 -13.00 -8.62 -1.06
C ASP A 241 -12.44 -8.76 -2.48
N ALA A 242 -11.78 -7.72 -3.00
CA ALA A 242 -11.18 -7.75 -4.32
C ALA A 242 -9.99 -8.72 -4.36
N GLN A 243 -9.20 -8.77 -3.29
CA GLN A 243 -8.14 -9.77 -3.16
C GLN A 243 -8.72 -11.18 -3.02
N TYR A 244 -9.71 -11.38 -2.14
CA TYR A 244 -10.35 -12.67 -1.93
C TYR A 244 -10.92 -13.25 -3.23
N ASN A 245 -11.72 -12.45 -3.94
CA ASN A 245 -12.36 -12.89 -5.18
C ASN A 245 -11.32 -13.25 -6.25
N ALA A 246 -10.21 -12.50 -6.34
CA ALA A 246 -9.12 -12.79 -7.26
C ALA A 246 -8.39 -14.08 -6.92
N VAL A 247 -8.11 -14.34 -5.63
CA VAL A 247 -7.50 -15.59 -5.16
C VAL A 247 -8.37 -16.78 -5.52
N VAL A 248 -9.66 -16.74 -5.17
CA VAL A 248 -10.61 -17.81 -5.49
C VAL A 248 -10.72 -18.02 -6.99
N ARG A 249 -10.86 -16.94 -7.78
CA ARG A 249 -10.97 -17.06 -9.23
C ARG A 249 -9.72 -17.64 -9.87
N VAL A 250 -8.53 -17.18 -9.50
CA VAL A 250 -7.29 -17.46 -10.24
C VAL A 250 -6.56 -18.68 -9.71
N LEU A 251 -6.42 -18.80 -8.39
CA LEU A 251 -5.75 -19.93 -7.76
C LEU A 251 -6.71 -21.11 -7.55
N GLY A 252 -8.00 -20.82 -7.38
CA GLY A 252 -9.06 -21.83 -7.26
C GLY A 252 -9.63 -22.34 -8.58
N ALA A 253 -9.12 -21.89 -9.73
CA ALA A 253 -9.62 -22.31 -11.04
C ALA A 253 -9.43 -23.81 -11.31
N ASP A 254 -8.26 -24.34 -10.91
CA ASP A 254 -7.84 -25.71 -11.21
C ASP A 254 -7.67 -26.57 -9.95
N TYR A 255 -7.75 -25.95 -8.76
CA TYR A 255 -7.48 -26.58 -7.48
C TYR A 255 -8.47 -26.08 -6.42
N GLU A 256 -8.74 -26.88 -5.40
CA GLU A 256 -9.43 -26.39 -4.22
C GLU A 256 -8.46 -25.51 -3.39
N VAL A 257 -8.79 -24.23 -3.27
CA VAL A 257 -8.02 -23.26 -2.46
C VAL A 257 -8.81 -22.86 -1.22
N GLU A 258 -8.17 -23.01 -0.07
CA GLU A 258 -8.72 -22.52 1.19
C GLU A 258 -8.14 -21.16 1.51
N VAL A 259 -9.02 -20.16 1.52
CA VAL A 259 -8.64 -18.78 1.86
C VAL A 259 -8.69 -18.62 3.38
N LEU A 260 -7.52 -18.32 3.93
CA LEU A 260 -7.25 -18.05 5.33
C LEU A 260 -7.16 -16.55 5.56
N MET A 261 -7.41 -16.13 6.80
CA MET A 261 -7.35 -14.75 7.22
C MET A 261 -6.15 -14.53 8.16
N CYS A 262 -5.28 -13.59 7.80
CA CYS A 262 -4.16 -13.15 8.63
C CYS A 262 -4.65 -12.57 9.97
N PHE A 263 -4.14 -13.10 11.09
CA PHE A 263 -4.52 -12.75 12.44
C PHE A 263 -3.94 -11.40 12.84
N TYR A 264 -2.80 -11.00 12.27
CA TYR A 264 -2.32 -9.63 12.41
C TYR A 264 -3.36 -8.61 11.92
N HIS A 265 -4.01 -8.88 10.78
CA HIS A 265 -5.06 -8.00 10.25
C HIS A 265 -6.32 -8.00 11.13
N VAL A 266 -6.70 -9.15 11.69
CA VAL A 266 -7.77 -9.22 12.70
C VAL A 266 -7.41 -8.38 13.92
N ALA A 267 -6.23 -8.60 14.51
CA ALA A 267 -5.76 -7.88 15.69
C ALA A 267 -5.63 -6.37 15.46
N ALA A 268 -5.11 -5.95 14.30
CA ALA A 268 -5.02 -4.55 13.91
C ALA A 268 -6.41 -3.91 13.82
N LYS A 269 -7.39 -4.62 13.25
CA LYS A 269 -8.78 -4.14 13.15
C LYS A 269 -9.50 -4.12 14.50
N VAL A 270 -9.27 -5.13 15.35
CA VAL A 270 -9.76 -5.15 16.73
C VAL A 270 -9.20 -3.95 17.49
N HIS A 271 -7.89 -3.69 17.40
CA HIS A 271 -7.26 -2.52 18.03
C HIS A 271 -7.85 -1.20 17.51
N GLU A 272 -8.04 -1.06 16.19
CA GLU A 272 -8.66 0.12 15.59
C GLU A 272 -10.06 0.40 16.16
N LYS A 273 -10.89 -0.64 16.25
CA LYS A 273 -12.29 -0.56 16.69
C LYS A 273 -12.42 -0.38 18.20
N THR A 274 -11.45 -0.85 18.97
CA THR A 274 -11.44 -0.78 20.44
C THR A 274 -10.66 0.41 20.99
N ARG A 275 -9.96 1.20 20.14
CA ARG A 275 -9.11 2.33 20.55
C ARG A 275 -9.77 3.35 21.47
N LYS A 276 -11.09 3.54 21.38
CA LYS A 276 -11.85 4.49 22.20
C LYS A 276 -12.47 3.86 23.45
N LEU A 277 -12.37 2.54 23.62
CA LEU A 277 -12.91 1.85 24.78
C LEU A 277 -12.03 2.10 26.00
N HIS A 278 -12.64 1.97 27.17
CA HIS A 278 -11.89 1.92 28.42
C HIS A 278 -10.93 0.72 28.42
N HIS A 279 -9.76 0.88 29.06
CA HIS A 279 -8.71 -0.13 29.05
C HIS A 279 -9.19 -1.51 29.54
N SER A 280 -10.06 -1.55 30.56
CA SER A 280 -10.64 -2.82 31.05
C SER A 280 -11.43 -3.58 29.97
N LEU A 281 -12.23 -2.88 29.16
CA LEU A 281 -12.99 -3.49 28.07
C LEU A 281 -12.09 -3.93 26.91
N TYR A 282 -11.04 -3.15 26.62
CA TYR A 282 -10.02 -3.55 25.66
C TYR A 282 -9.35 -4.86 26.04
N THR A 283 -8.99 -5.03 27.32
CA THR A 283 -8.38 -6.27 27.84
C THR A 283 -9.32 -7.47 27.69
N VAL A 284 -10.60 -7.30 28.04
CA VAL A 284 -11.63 -8.35 27.87
C VAL A 284 -11.75 -8.78 26.39
N VAL A 285 -11.83 -7.82 25.48
CA VAL A 285 -11.92 -8.10 24.04
C VAL A 285 -10.66 -8.81 23.53
N THR A 286 -9.49 -8.28 23.83
CA THR A 286 -8.23 -8.84 23.30
C THR A 286 -7.91 -10.21 23.85
N SER A 287 -8.20 -10.47 25.14
CA SER A 287 -8.09 -11.82 25.71
C SER A 287 -9.03 -12.79 25.02
N GLY A 288 -10.31 -12.42 24.83
CA GLY A 288 -11.28 -13.30 24.17
C GLY A 288 -10.93 -13.61 22.72
N VAL A 289 -10.41 -12.62 21.97
CA VAL A 289 -9.94 -12.82 20.59
C VAL A 289 -8.71 -13.74 20.54
N HIS A 290 -7.81 -13.65 21.52
CA HIS A 290 -6.67 -14.57 21.63
C HIS A 290 -7.10 -16.00 21.94
N ASP A 291 -8.05 -16.19 22.86
CA ASP A 291 -8.61 -17.50 23.19
C ASP A 291 -9.20 -18.17 21.93
N LEU A 292 -9.93 -17.41 21.11
CA LEU A 292 -10.45 -17.90 19.84
C LEU A 292 -9.35 -18.25 18.83
N HIS A 293 -8.31 -17.42 18.71
CA HIS A 293 -7.23 -17.65 17.75
C HIS A 293 -6.48 -18.95 18.05
N PHE A 294 -6.20 -19.18 19.34
CA PHE A 294 -5.37 -20.29 19.82
C PHE A 294 -6.15 -21.55 20.20
N ALA A 295 -7.46 -21.59 19.94
CA ALA A 295 -8.25 -22.81 20.10
C ALA A 295 -7.65 -23.95 19.26
N ALA A 296 -7.34 -25.08 19.89
CA ALA A 296 -6.65 -26.20 19.25
C ALA A 296 -7.58 -27.09 18.40
N SER A 297 -8.90 -26.94 18.59
CA SER A 297 -9.92 -27.70 17.88
C SER A 297 -11.18 -26.87 17.63
N GLU A 298 -12.05 -27.37 16.75
CA GLU A 298 -13.37 -26.78 16.52
C GLU A 298 -14.22 -26.77 17.80
N LEU A 299 -14.13 -27.83 18.62
CA LEU A 299 -14.82 -27.90 19.90
C LEU A 299 -14.35 -26.80 20.86
N GLU A 300 -13.03 -26.67 21.07
CA GLU A 300 -12.48 -25.61 21.93
C GLU A 300 -12.82 -24.21 21.41
N TYR A 301 -12.87 -24.04 20.08
CA TYR A 301 -13.25 -22.78 19.47
C TYR A 301 -14.72 -22.44 19.75
N GLU A 302 -15.64 -23.39 19.61
CA GLU A 302 -17.06 -23.18 19.88
C GLU A 302 -17.35 -22.91 21.38
N GLU A 303 -16.65 -23.60 22.28
CA GLU A 303 -16.71 -23.36 23.72
C GLU A 303 -16.17 -21.96 24.07
N ALA A 304 -15.00 -21.59 23.53
CA ALA A 304 -14.42 -20.26 23.71
C ALA A 304 -15.33 -19.17 23.14
N LYS A 305 -15.90 -19.36 21.93
CA LYS A 305 -16.84 -18.43 21.30
C LYS A 305 -18.07 -18.20 22.14
N THR A 306 -18.67 -19.26 22.69
CA THR A 306 -19.82 -19.16 23.58
C THR A 306 -19.47 -18.36 24.85
N ARG A 307 -18.36 -18.71 25.49
CA ARG A 307 -17.87 -18.03 26.70
C ARG A 307 -17.61 -16.54 26.47
N ILE A 308 -16.87 -16.18 25.43
CA ILE A 308 -16.50 -14.78 25.18
C ILE A 308 -17.71 -13.93 24.78
N LEU A 309 -18.68 -14.48 24.04
CA LEU A 309 -19.87 -13.74 23.64
C LEU A 309 -20.80 -13.49 24.84
N ASN A 310 -20.90 -14.45 25.76
CA ASN A 310 -21.63 -14.27 27.02
C ASN A 310 -20.95 -13.21 27.90
N ASP A 311 -19.63 -13.24 28.01
CA ASP A 311 -18.86 -12.24 28.77
C ASP A 311 -18.99 -10.84 28.17
N TRP A 312 -18.85 -10.70 26.85
CA TRP A 312 -19.01 -9.41 26.17
C TRP A 312 -20.43 -8.85 26.29
N ALA A 313 -21.45 -9.71 26.39
CA ALA A 313 -22.84 -9.29 26.62
C ALA A 313 -23.07 -8.67 28.01
N LEU A 314 -22.22 -8.94 29.00
CA LEU A 314 -22.27 -8.29 30.32
C LEU A 314 -21.84 -6.82 30.29
N HIS A 315 -21.28 -6.37 29.17
CA HIS A 315 -20.73 -5.03 29.01
C HIS A 315 -21.49 -4.26 27.92
N PRO A 316 -22.45 -3.38 28.29
CA PRO A 316 -23.20 -2.58 27.31
C PRO A 316 -22.30 -1.76 26.36
N GLY A 317 -21.13 -1.33 26.85
CA GLY A 317 -20.14 -0.61 26.03
C GLY A 317 -19.51 -1.43 24.89
N LEU A 318 -19.71 -2.75 24.86
CA LEU A 318 -19.22 -3.65 23.80
C LEU A 318 -20.27 -4.00 22.74
N GLU A 319 -21.54 -3.63 22.90
CA GLU A 319 -22.62 -4.07 22.01
C GLU A 319 -22.31 -3.85 20.51
N SER A 320 -21.94 -2.62 20.14
CA SER A 320 -21.59 -2.27 18.76
C SER A 320 -20.33 -3.00 18.25
N PHE A 321 -19.36 -3.26 19.12
CA PHE A 321 -18.16 -4.01 18.77
C PHE A 321 -18.48 -5.49 18.57
N THR A 322 -19.27 -6.08 19.46
CA THR A 322 -19.70 -7.48 19.39
C THR A 322 -20.47 -7.75 18.10
N GLU A 323 -21.39 -6.86 17.73
CA GLU A 323 -22.13 -6.99 16.47
C GLU A 323 -21.21 -6.93 15.25
N TYR A 324 -20.31 -5.94 15.21
CA TYR A 324 -19.26 -5.87 14.18
C TYR A 324 -18.41 -7.14 14.12
N PHE A 325 -17.97 -7.64 15.28
CA PHE A 325 -17.04 -8.76 15.34
C PHE A 325 -17.71 -10.05 14.88
N LYS A 326 -18.97 -10.27 15.26
CA LYS A 326 -19.78 -11.40 14.77
C LYS A 326 -19.88 -11.38 13.25
N GLN A 327 -20.32 -10.26 12.68
CA GLN A 327 -20.55 -10.13 11.24
C GLN A 327 -19.26 -10.27 10.43
N GLN A 328 -18.16 -9.68 10.89
CA GLN A 328 -16.92 -9.66 10.11
C GLN A 328 -16.07 -10.92 10.29
N TRP A 329 -15.90 -11.37 11.53
CA TRP A 329 -14.85 -12.32 11.92
C TRP A 329 -15.36 -13.67 12.40
N LEU A 330 -16.66 -13.83 12.72
CA LEU A 330 -17.21 -15.11 13.14
C LEU A 330 -18.07 -15.77 12.06
N THR A 331 -18.88 -14.99 11.35
CA THR A 331 -19.78 -15.50 10.28
C THR A 331 -19.46 -14.94 8.90
N GLY A 332 -18.68 -13.87 8.84
CA GLY A 332 -18.26 -13.23 7.60
C GLY A 332 -17.27 -14.09 6.82
N ARG A 333 -16.99 -13.67 5.58
CA ARG A 333 -16.07 -14.35 4.65
C ARG A 333 -14.64 -14.54 5.20
N PHE A 334 -14.23 -13.69 6.12
CA PHE A 334 -12.88 -13.63 6.69
C PHE A 334 -12.76 -14.34 8.03
N TRP A 335 -13.61 -15.33 8.30
CA TRP A 335 -13.69 -15.99 9.60
C TRP A 335 -12.56 -16.98 9.92
N ARG A 336 -11.83 -17.48 8.90
CA ARG A 336 -10.77 -18.50 9.06
C ARG A 336 -9.42 -17.90 9.49
N TRP A 337 -9.35 -17.36 10.70
CA TRP A 337 -8.13 -16.78 11.28
C TRP A 337 -7.58 -17.57 12.48
N GLN A 338 -8.21 -18.67 12.85
CA GLN A 338 -7.82 -19.55 13.94
C GLN A 338 -6.65 -20.44 13.51
N VAL A 339 -5.75 -20.77 14.45
CA VAL A 339 -4.55 -21.58 14.17
C VAL A 339 -4.92 -22.98 13.67
N SER A 340 -6.05 -23.53 14.10
CA SER A 340 -6.54 -24.85 13.67
C SER A 340 -6.84 -24.97 12.17
N HIS A 341 -7.06 -23.85 11.45
CA HIS A 341 -7.23 -23.87 9.98
C HIS A 341 -5.91 -23.93 9.21
N THR A 342 -4.81 -23.50 9.82
CA THR A 342 -3.50 -23.70 9.21
C THR A 342 -3.06 -25.15 9.41
N PRO A 343 -2.40 -25.80 8.43
CA PRO A 343 -1.93 -27.15 8.64
C PRO A 343 -1.00 -27.25 9.87
N PRO A 344 -0.86 -28.43 10.48
CA PRO A 344 0.07 -28.62 11.58
C PRO A 344 1.50 -28.20 11.19
N ALA A 345 2.22 -27.59 12.14
CA ALA A 345 3.57 -27.00 12.01
C ALA A 345 3.67 -25.63 11.30
N PHE A 346 2.58 -25.04 10.82
CA PHE A 346 2.58 -23.66 10.30
C PHE A 346 2.52 -22.62 11.43
N ALA A 347 2.85 -21.35 11.11
CA ALA A 347 3.11 -20.33 12.12
C ALA A 347 1.88 -20.04 13.00
N VAL A 348 2.03 -20.23 14.31
CA VAL A 348 1.06 -19.92 15.38
C VAL A 348 0.73 -18.42 15.42
N THR A 349 1.62 -17.58 14.89
CA THR A 349 1.36 -16.19 14.53
C THR A 349 1.63 -16.04 13.04
N ASN A 350 0.60 -15.90 12.23
CA ASN A 350 0.64 -15.87 10.77
C ASN A 350 1.21 -14.58 10.15
N ASN A 351 2.31 -14.08 10.72
CA ASN A 351 2.90 -12.78 10.38
C ASN A 351 4.28 -12.76 9.64
N PRO A 352 4.76 -13.82 8.95
CA PRO A 352 6.03 -13.72 8.24
C PRO A 352 6.04 -12.67 7.12
N VAL A 353 4.94 -12.52 6.36
CA VAL A 353 4.82 -11.52 5.28
C VAL A 353 4.83 -10.08 5.81
N GLU A 354 4.15 -9.80 6.92
CA GLU A 354 4.19 -8.47 7.54
C GLU A 354 5.57 -8.12 8.09
N THR A 355 6.27 -9.12 8.64
CA THR A 355 7.65 -8.93 9.12
C THR A 355 8.58 -8.60 7.95
N PHE A 356 8.38 -9.27 6.82
CA PHE A 356 9.06 -8.94 5.57
C PHE A 356 8.72 -7.52 5.11
N ASN A 357 7.44 -7.14 5.10
CA ASN A 357 6.99 -5.81 4.68
C ASN A 357 7.51 -4.69 5.58
N ALA A 358 7.56 -4.92 6.89
CA ALA A 358 8.18 -4.01 7.84
C ALA A 358 9.68 -3.83 7.56
N SER A 359 10.38 -4.90 7.17
CA SER A 359 11.79 -4.86 6.80
C SER A 359 12.01 -4.13 5.47
N LEU A 360 11.17 -4.40 4.47
CA LEU A 360 11.19 -3.74 3.17
C LEU A 360 11.00 -2.22 3.32
N LYS A 361 10.09 -1.78 4.19
CA LYS A 361 9.85 -0.36 4.51
C LYS A 361 11.03 0.36 5.19
N ARG A 362 11.98 -0.39 5.79
CA ARG A 362 13.18 0.19 6.43
C ARG A 362 14.30 0.48 5.41
N VAL A 363 14.22 -0.07 4.21
CA VAL A 363 15.18 0.22 3.14
C VAL A 363 14.94 1.67 2.65
N PRO A 364 15.96 2.56 2.70
CA PRO A 364 15.78 3.94 2.26
C PRO A 364 15.37 4.00 0.78
N GLN A 365 14.31 4.76 0.47
CA GLN A 365 13.81 4.98 -0.91
C GLN A 365 14.92 5.50 -1.85
N THR A 366 15.92 6.21 -1.32
CA THR A 366 17.09 6.72 -2.06
C THR A 366 18.04 5.64 -2.59
N ARG A 367 18.02 4.41 -2.05
CA ARG A 367 18.85 3.29 -2.57
C ARG A 367 18.24 2.59 -3.79
N LEU A 368 16.99 2.87 -4.14
CA LEU A 368 16.33 2.39 -5.36
C LEU A 368 16.59 3.29 -6.58
N HIS A 369 17.15 4.49 -6.39
CA HIS A 369 17.27 5.54 -7.42
C HIS A 369 18.71 5.94 -7.79
N ALA A 370 19.74 5.32 -7.22
CA ALA A 370 21.11 5.79 -7.41
C ALA A 370 21.83 5.11 -8.59
N ALA A 371 21.68 5.67 -9.80
CA ALA A 371 22.74 5.66 -10.81
C ALA A 371 22.54 6.78 -11.85
N CYS A 372 23.33 7.85 -11.73
CA CYS A 372 23.84 8.53 -12.91
C CYS A 372 25.18 9.23 -12.63
N LYS A 373 26.14 8.88 -13.51
CA LYS A 373 27.50 9.39 -13.75
C LYS A 373 28.66 8.84 -12.91
N ASP A 374 29.73 8.56 -13.65
CA ASP A 374 31.02 8.02 -13.26
C ASP A 374 32.05 9.13 -13.06
N GLU A 375 33.22 8.78 -12.55
CA GLU A 375 34.50 9.23 -13.09
C GLU A 375 35.63 8.39 -12.46
N ASN A 376 36.62 8.02 -13.29
CA ASN A 376 37.98 7.58 -12.93
C ASN A 376 38.22 6.09 -12.68
N GLY A 377 38.06 5.28 -13.72
CA GLY A 377 38.54 3.89 -13.73
C GLY A 377 40.02 3.76 -13.34
N LEU A 378 40.30 2.81 -12.43
CA LEU A 378 41.48 1.93 -12.31
C LEU A 378 41.24 0.90 -11.16
N PRO A 379 41.90 -0.28 -11.16
CA PRO A 379 41.54 -1.41 -10.29
C PRO A 379 42.45 -1.59 -9.06
N ALA A 380 41.86 -1.97 -7.91
CA ALA A 380 42.55 -2.60 -6.76
C ALA A 380 41.50 -3.50 -6.06
N ALA A 381 41.64 -4.83 -6.05
CA ALA A 381 42.55 -5.70 -5.30
C ALA A 381 42.15 -5.90 -3.81
N SER A 382 41.76 -7.15 -3.51
CA SER A 382 41.61 -7.80 -2.20
C SER A 382 40.32 -7.60 -1.40
N ALA A 383 40.05 -8.62 -0.58
CA ALA A 383 38.77 -9.08 -0.05
C ALA A 383 38.25 -8.34 1.21
N ASN A 384 36.95 -8.55 1.48
CA ASN A 384 36.15 -8.15 2.66
C ASN A 384 36.02 -6.61 2.79
N ASP A 385 34.85 -5.98 2.80
CA ASP A 385 33.65 -6.29 3.57
C ASP A 385 32.48 -5.37 3.12
N MET A 386 31.29 -5.68 3.64
CA MET A 386 29.96 -5.14 3.34
C MET A 386 29.82 -3.64 3.00
N LEU A 387 28.85 -3.36 2.11
CA LEU A 387 28.23 -2.06 1.84
C LEU A 387 29.09 -1.04 1.06
N HIS A 388 29.27 -1.22 -0.25
CA HIS A 388 28.85 -0.25 -1.28
C HIS A 388 29.34 -0.63 -2.70
N THR A 389 28.47 -0.34 -3.67
CA THR A 389 28.72 -0.05 -5.10
C THR A 389 29.31 -1.12 -6.03
N ARG A 390 28.46 -1.70 -6.89
CA ARG A 390 28.57 -1.72 -8.38
C ARG A 390 27.14 -1.76 -8.95
N LYS A 391 26.67 -0.66 -9.57
CA LYS A 391 26.50 -0.44 -11.03
C LYS A 391 25.65 -1.51 -11.74
N HIS A 392 24.51 -1.02 -12.27
CA HIS A 392 23.49 -1.64 -13.12
C HIS A 392 22.49 -2.59 -12.43
N HIS A 393 21.21 -2.38 -12.79
CA HIS A 393 20.01 -3.17 -12.47
C HIS A 393 19.30 -2.87 -11.14
N PHE A 394 17.97 -2.91 -11.23
CA PHE A 394 16.99 -2.87 -10.14
C PHE A 394 17.30 -4.03 -9.16
N GLN A 395 18.11 -3.79 -8.14
CA GLN A 395 18.42 -4.81 -7.14
C GLN A 395 17.32 -4.81 -6.07
N ILE A 396 16.35 -5.73 -6.20
CA ILE A 396 15.67 -6.27 -5.02
C ILE A 396 16.76 -7.02 -4.25
N ILE A 397 17.05 -6.59 -3.01
CA ILE A 397 18.00 -7.28 -2.13
C ILE A 397 17.42 -8.68 -1.84
N CYS A 398 17.79 -9.66 -2.66
CA CYS A 398 17.56 -11.07 -2.37
C CYS A 398 18.55 -11.48 -1.28
N CYS A 399 18.09 -11.54 -0.04
CA CYS A 399 18.84 -12.17 1.04
C CYS A 399 19.18 -13.62 0.63
N ARG A 400 20.46 -13.99 0.67
CA ARG A 400 20.90 -15.37 0.42
C ARG A 400 20.15 -16.34 1.35
N PRO A 401 19.63 -17.48 0.85
CA PRO A 401 19.18 -18.55 1.72
C PRO A 401 20.37 -19.05 2.56
N SER A 402 20.24 -19.10 3.89
CA SER A 402 21.22 -19.81 4.71
C SER A 402 21.16 -21.30 4.34
N THR A 403 22.23 -21.81 3.74
CA THR A 403 22.38 -23.22 3.35
C THR A 403 22.65 -24.11 4.57
N LYS A 404 21.70 -24.17 5.51
CA LYS A 404 21.66 -25.20 6.55
C LYS A 404 20.23 -25.73 6.67
N CYS A 405 19.83 -26.53 5.68
CA CYS A 405 18.73 -27.46 5.85
C CYS A 405 19.25 -28.61 6.73
N HIS A 406 18.82 -28.68 7.99
CA HIS A 406 18.90 -29.93 8.73
C HIS A 406 17.66 -30.77 8.38
N PRO A 407 17.80 -32.10 8.19
CA PRO A 407 16.66 -32.96 7.89
C PRO A 407 15.64 -32.92 9.02
N CYS A 408 14.36 -32.79 8.67
CA CYS A 408 13.24 -32.80 9.60
C CYS A 408 13.11 -34.22 10.21
N PRO A 409 13.00 -34.37 11.54
CA PRO A 409 12.69 -35.66 12.13
C PRO A 409 11.23 -35.99 11.88
N THR A 410 10.99 -37.14 11.26
CA THR A 410 9.67 -37.77 11.18
C THR A 410 9.21 -38.15 12.60
N ARG A 411 8.04 -37.65 13.01
CA ARG A 411 7.19 -38.29 14.02
C ARG A 411 5.74 -38.15 13.61
#